data_AF-A0A914NNZ4-F1
#
_entry.id   AF-A0A914NNZ4-F1
#
_cell.length_a   1.000
_cell.length_b   1.000
_cell.length_c   1.000
_cell.angle_alpha   90.00
_cell.angle_beta   90.00
_cell.angle_gamma   90.00
#
_symmetry.space_group_name_H-M   'P 1'
#
loop_
_entity.id
_entity.type
_entity.pdbx_description
1 polymer ?
#
loop_
_entity_poly.entity_id
_entity_poly.type
_entity_poly.pdbx_seq_one_letter_code
_entity_poly.pdbx_strand_id
1 'polypeptide(L)'
;MNHFCCCSSCKPRYKRVVDHIYPRMPPYDVPVSGNMQKLTFYSIFHPEKLNRIGIYLVQRLSRDLGRQKVADVKVAVDAIDQLLKSCHGSPSINQFIESFLLMVQRLLETNDPQMEKLATDLFVRFSGIEEDSPSYHRQYDFFISKFSSMCHANRGDSHDTLNGLRSRRFNGLRGLRGVIWKSASDDLQANIWEKQHMNKIIPSILFNFQDENDEVDDQRVDHTTAMLFHPQEQNGSITEAEPRNLALQCLRELFQKCSFGSLKLIFIFNFFIRKIRSVLEPVFRHFDLHNKWDPPPTFAIKTFKAILYSIQSQNSYFVIQDLINQLEQVQNGESNVRVGMATVLANIVSIAATSIGPLLLAIFNSLLKLLRSSVEFQQSKQCVDSERENLFQSTLIYALGDFASALPDYQKVEIMMFTAGSIPNDESTVNRKMEQLCEPFLKKEVLKMFRDKNQRQLSEQQNSFDAVSIGSSSVDWSPSDTEPHSRRNTVLSGQ
;
A
#
# COMPACT_ATOMS: atom_id res chain seq x y z
N MET A 1 15.50 36.56 53.36
CA MET A 1 16.93 36.76 53.65
C MET A 1 17.69 35.49 53.28
N ASN A 2 18.64 35.66 52.36
CA ASN A 2 19.92 34.96 52.18
C ASN A 2 19.98 33.42 52.01
N HIS A 3 20.12 33.05 50.73
CA HIS A 3 21.30 32.35 50.17
C HIS A 3 21.92 31.15 50.90
N PHE A 4 21.75 29.97 50.29
CA PHE A 4 22.80 28.99 49.94
C PHE A 4 22.27 28.23 48.71
N CYS A 5 22.67 28.42 47.45
CA CYS A 5 23.97 28.63 46.82
C CYS A 5 25.04 27.60 47.23
N CYS A 6 24.84 26.35 46.82
CA CYS A 6 25.95 25.48 46.45
C CYS A 6 25.42 24.30 45.62
N CYS A 7 25.61 24.33 44.28
CA CYS A 7 25.72 23.15 43.38
C CYS A 7 25.62 23.50 41.88
N SER A 8 25.43 24.77 41.48
CA SER A 8 25.46 25.13 40.05
C SER A 8 26.85 24.94 39.42
N SER A 9 27.93 25.06 40.22
CA SER A 9 29.31 24.91 39.77
C SER A 9 29.81 23.46 39.70
N CYS A 10 29.13 22.51 40.36
CA CYS A 10 29.45 21.08 40.33
C CYS A 10 28.70 20.33 39.20
N LYS A 11 27.76 20.99 38.52
CA LYS A 11 27.06 20.39 37.38
C LYS A 11 27.95 20.36 36.13
N PRO A 12 28.08 19.19 35.47
CA PRO A 12 28.79 19.07 34.21
C PRO A 12 28.34 20.12 33.19
N ARG A 13 29.30 20.66 32.42
CA ARG A 13 29.06 21.75 31.45
C ARG A 13 27.90 21.44 30.49
N TYR A 14 27.82 20.22 29.96
CA TYR A 14 26.76 19.82 29.03
C TYR A 14 25.35 19.91 29.65
N LYS A 15 25.18 19.51 30.93
CA LYS A 15 23.90 19.65 31.64
C LYS A 15 23.50 21.11 31.81
N ARG A 16 24.48 21.98 32.10
CA ARG A 16 24.23 23.42 32.18
C ARG A 16 23.75 23.96 30.84
N VAL A 17 24.40 23.63 29.71
CA VAL A 17 23.97 24.11 28.38
C VAL A 17 22.52 23.71 28.09
N VAL A 18 22.15 22.46 28.40
CA VAL A 18 20.75 21.99 28.29
C VAL A 18 19.82 22.74 29.26
N ASP A 19 20.22 23.01 30.50
CA ASP A 19 19.35 23.73 31.43
C ASP A 19 19.05 25.19 30.99
N HIS A 20 19.87 25.78 30.11
CA HIS A 20 19.67 27.14 29.58
C HIS A 20 18.66 27.25 28.43
N ILE A 21 18.26 26.15 27.80
CA ILE A 21 17.23 26.20 26.74
C ILE A 21 15.82 26.34 27.33
N TYR A 22 15.64 26.08 28.63
CA TYR A 22 14.33 26.17 29.28
C TYR A 22 14.07 27.61 29.77
N PRO A 23 12.91 28.19 29.43
CA PRO A 23 12.56 29.53 29.86
C PRO A 23 12.40 29.57 31.39
N ARG A 24 12.93 30.62 32.03
CA ARG A 24 12.90 30.76 33.50
C ARG A 24 11.64 31.46 34.01
N MET A 25 10.96 32.27 33.19
CA MET A 25 9.68 32.92 33.52
C MET A 25 8.81 33.12 32.26
N PRO A 26 7.46 33.17 32.39
CA PRO A 26 6.55 33.58 31.32
C PRO A 26 6.73 35.07 30.94
N PRO A 27 6.42 35.51 29.70
CA PRO A 27 5.81 34.76 28.60
C PRO A 27 6.84 34.04 27.72
N TYR A 28 6.40 32.96 27.09
CA TYR A 28 7.20 31.98 26.33
C TYR A 28 7.73 32.47 24.95
N ASP A 29 7.62 33.77 24.65
CA ASP A 29 7.91 34.35 23.33
C ASP A 29 9.33 34.94 23.17
N VAL A 30 10.23 34.77 24.14
CA VAL A 30 11.66 35.09 23.94
C VAL A 30 12.28 33.96 23.11
N PRO A 31 12.99 34.23 21.99
CA PRO A 31 13.40 33.20 21.06
C PRO A 31 14.37 32.21 21.72
N VAL A 32 13.81 31.07 22.16
CA VAL A 32 14.52 29.85 22.58
C VAL A 32 15.58 29.46 21.53
N SER A 33 15.38 29.87 20.28
CA SER A 33 16.32 29.82 19.14
C SER A 33 17.77 30.15 19.52
N GLY A 34 18.05 31.24 20.25
CA GLY A 34 19.44 31.64 20.54
C GLY A 34 20.19 30.67 21.47
N ASN A 35 19.52 30.19 22.52
CA ASN A 35 20.10 29.20 23.42
C ASN A 35 20.12 27.80 22.80
N MET A 36 19.12 27.50 21.97
CA MET A 36 19.05 26.24 21.23
C MET A 36 20.15 26.13 20.18
N GLN A 37 20.44 27.21 19.44
CA GLN A 37 21.61 27.27 18.54
C GLN A 37 22.92 27.01 19.29
N LYS A 38 23.10 27.59 20.48
CA LYS A 38 24.29 27.31 21.31
C LYS A 38 24.39 25.83 21.70
N LEU A 39 23.26 25.18 22.03
CA LEU A 39 23.23 23.74 22.32
C LEU A 39 23.58 22.92 21.08
N THR A 40 23.05 23.30 19.91
CA THR A 40 23.36 22.66 18.63
C THR A 40 24.84 22.78 18.28
N PHE A 41 25.41 23.98 18.30
CA PHE A 41 26.83 24.19 18.07
C PHE A 41 27.68 23.39 19.06
N TYR A 42 27.36 23.46 20.35
CA TYR A 42 28.08 22.68 21.37
C TYR A 42 28.08 21.18 21.09
N SER A 43 26.96 20.65 20.57
CA SER A 43 26.81 19.23 20.26
C SER A 43 27.58 18.82 19.00
N ILE A 44 27.62 19.68 17.98
CA ILE A 44 28.43 19.48 16.75
C ILE A 44 29.93 19.49 17.07
N PHE A 45 30.39 20.46 17.88
CA PHE A 45 31.81 20.56 18.26
C PHE A 45 32.27 19.49 19.26
N HIS A 46 31.34 18.83 19.95
CA HIS A 46 31.64 17.78 20.94
C HIS A 46 30.78 16.53 20.72
N PRO A 47 31.01 15.77 19.64
CA PRO A 47 30.21 14.60 19.29
C PRO A 47 30.23 13.53 20.39
N GLU A 48 31.29 13.42 21.19
CA GLU A 48 31.39 12.49 22.33
C GLU A 48 30.38 12.80 23.46
N LYS A 49 29.88 14.04 23.51
CA LYS A 49 28.90 14.48 24.50
C LYS A 49 27.45 14.36 24.02
N LEU A 50 27.23 14.18 22.71
CA LEU A 50 25.90 14.12 22.10
C LEU A 50 25.01 13.07 22.78
N ASN A 51 25.51 11.84 22.94
CA ASN A 51 24.77 10.78 23.62
C ASN A 51 24.41 11.17 25.08
N ARG A 52 25.36 11.73 25.84
CA ARG A 52 25.11 12.18 27.22
C ARG A 52 24.08 13.31 27.30
N ILE A 53 24.02 14.17 26.29
CA ILE A 53 22.99 15.22 26.16
C ILE A 53 21.63 14.57 25.92
N GLY A 54 21.53 13.60 25.00
CA GLY A 54 20.32 12.82 24.75
C GLY A 54 19.77 12.16 26.02
N ILE A 55 20.60 11.41 26.75
CA ILE A 55 20.21 10.77 28.01
C ILE A 55 19.67 11.78 29.03
N TYR A 56 20.33 12.94 29.16
CA TYR A 56 19.90 13.98 30.10
C TYR A 56 18.58 14.64 29.69
N LEU A 57 18.35 14.86 28.39
CA LEU A 57 17.08 15.35 27.87
C LEU A 57 15.93 14.38 28.18
N VAL A 58 16.14 13.07 28.00
CA VAL A 58 15.15 12.02 28.36
C VAL A 58 14.84 12.02 29.85
N GLN A 59 15.88 12.09 30.70
CA GLN A 59 15.71 12.16 32.15
C GLN A 59 14.89 13.37 32.58
N ARG A 60 15.18 14.52 31.97
CA ARG A 60 14.48 15.76 32.25
C ARG A 60 13.03 15.72 31.78
N LEU A 61 12.79 15.30 30.54
CA LEU A 61 11.46 15.07 29.98
C LEU A 61 10.63 14.14 30.87
N SER A 62 11.18 13.01 31.32
CA SER A 62 10.49 12.06 32.19
C SER A 62 10.02 12.70 33.51
N ARG A 63 10.86 13.56 34.10
CA ARG A 63 10.50 14.32 35.31
C ARG A 63 9.42 15.36 35.03
N ASP A 64 9.50 16.05 33.89
CA ASP A 64 8.58 17.12 33.54
C ASP A 64 7.20 16.56 33.11
N LEU A 65 7.16 15.36 32.51
CA LEU A 65 5.96 14.54 32.31
C LEU A 65 5.30 14.17 33.64
N GLY A 66 6.07 13.66 34.61
CA GLY A 66 5.56 13.34 35.95
C GLY A 66 5.02 14.56 36.72
N ARG A 67 5.43 15.78 36.33
CA ARG A 67 4.97 17.05 36.90
C ARG A 67 3.89 17.74 36.06
N GLN A 68 3.45 17.12 34.97
CA GLN A 68 2.45 17.67 34.05
C GLN A 68 2.84 19.05 33.46
N LYS A 69 4.14 19.28 33.25
CA LYS A 69 4.65 20.54 32.69
C LYS A 69 4.75 20.47 31.16
N VAL A 70 3.61 20.55 30.49
CA VAL A 70 3.51 20.41 29.02
C VAL A 70 4.44 21.35 28.24
N ALA A 71 4.61 22.60 28.68
CA ALA A 71 5.51 23.56 28.01
C ALA A 71 6.99 23.13 28.07
N ASP A 72 7.46 22.65 29.23
CA ASP A 72 8.83 22.17 29.39
C ASP A 72 9.08 20.88 28.59
N VAL A 73 8.06 20.01 28.51
CA VAL A 73 8.09 18.80 27.69
C VAL A 73 8.26 19.16 26.21
N LYS A 74 7.52 20.14 25.70
CA LYS A 74 7.68 20.64 24.32
C LYS A 74 9.09 21.15 24.05
N VAL A 75 9.67 21.92 24.96
CA VAL A 75 11.07 22.40 24.83
C VAL A 75 12.06 21.24 24.71
N ALA A 76 11.88 20.17 25.50
CA ALA A 76 12.74 18.99 25.43
C ALA A 76 12.60 18.24 24.08
N VAL A 77 11.36 18.12 23.59
CA VAL A 77 11.03 17.48 22.29
C VAL A 77 11.63 18.27 21.13
N ASP A 78 11.46 19.60 21.13
CA ASP A 78 12.02 20.46 20.08
C ASP A 78 13.55 20.42 20.08
N ALA A 79 14.15 20.37 21.27
CA ALA A 79 15.59 20.27 21.42
C ALA A 79 16.15 18.95 20.87
N ILE A 80 15.51 17.81 21.17
CA ILE A 80 15.99 16.52 20.66
C ILE A 80 15.81 16.41 19.15
N ASP A 81 14.69 16.94 18.62
CA ASP A 81 14.39 16.97 17.18
C ASP A 81 15.42 17.80 16.42
N GLN A 82 15.74 19.00 16.92
CA GLN A 82 16.74 19.85 16.29
C GLN A 82 18.15 19.25 16.38
N LEU A 83 18.51 18.64 17.51
CA LEU A 83 19.81 17.96 17.64
C LEU A 83 19.94 16.78 16.67
N LEU A 84 18.89 15.99 16.49
CA LEU A 84 18.87 14.89 15.52
C LEU A 84 19.10 15.42 14.10
N LYS A 85 18.40 16.49 13.71
CA LYS A 85 18.55 17.13 12.39
C LYS A 85 19.92 17.73 12.18
N SER A 86 20.49 18.40 13.19
CA SER A 86 21.78 19.11 13.03
C SER A 86 23.01 18.22 13.20
N CYS A 87 22.88 17.06 13.86
CA CYS A 87 24.01 16.18 14.17
C CYS A 87 23.95 14.83 13.43
N HIS A 88 23.16 14.71 12.35
CA HIS A 88 22.92 13.44 11.63
C HIS A 88 24.22 12.80 11.09
N GLY A 89 25.20 13.58 10.66
CA GLY A 89 26.52 13.09 10.20
C GLY A 89 27.55 12.84 11.32
N SER A 90 27.15 12.92 12.60
CA SER A 90 28.07 12.70 13.73
C SER A 90 28.38 11.20 13.91
N PRO A 91 29.63 10.82 14.25
CA PRO A 91 29.98 9.41 14.53
C PRO A 91 29.22 8.82 15.73
N SER A 92 28.69 9.65 16.63
CA SER A 92 27.92 9.23 17.81
C SER A 92 26.40 9.20 17.59
N ILE A 93 25.93 9.42 16.36
CA ILE A 93 24.50 9.56 16.04
C ILE A 93 23.67 8.34 16.42
N ASN A 94 24.20 7.13 16.20
CA ASN A 94 23.47 5.88 16.48
C ASN A 94 23.11 5.74 17.97
N GLN A 95 24.04 6.07 18.87
CA GLN A 95 23.77 6.06 20.32
C GLN A 95 22.81 7.19 20.72
N PHE A 96 22.89 8.34 20.05
CA PHE A 96 21.94 9.43 20.28
C PHE A 96 20.53 9.05 19.83
N ILE A 97 20.39 8.28 18.75
CA ILE A 97 19.09 7.77 18.27
C ILE A 97 18.43 6.86 19.31
N GLU A 98 19.19 6.07 20.08
CA GLU A 98 18.62 5.30 21.20
C GLU A 98 17.98 6.22 22.25
N SER A 99 18.65 7.31 22.62
CA SER A 99 18.08 8.32 23.51
C SER A 99 16.86 9.02 22.90
N PHE A 100 16.89 9.30 21.60
CA PHE A 100 15.76 9.86 20.86
C PHE A 100 14.54 8.93 20.89
N LEU A 101 14.73 7.65 20.54
CA LEU A 101 13.66 6.65 20.55
C LEU A 101 13.14 6.44 21.96
N LEU A 102 14.00 6.45 22.98
CA LEU A 102 13.57 6.38 24.37
C LEU A 102 12.69 7.59 24.76
N MET A 103 13.00 8.79 24.29
CA MET A 103 12.12 9.97 24.48
C MET A 103 10.76 9.77 23.82
N VAL A 104 10.72 9.31 22.58
CA VAL A 104 9.46 8.99 21.87
C VAL A 104 8.66 7.95 22.66
N GLN A 105 9.32 6.89 23.13
CA GLN A 105 8.70 5.85 23.95
C GLN A 105 8.08 6.43 25.23
N ARG A 106 8.81 7.25 25.99
CA ARG A 106 8.29 7.88 27.21
C ARG A 106 7.06 8.76 26.97
N LEU A 107 7.01 9.47 25.85
CA LEU A 107 5.84 10.26 25.47
C LEU A 107 4.65 9.36 25.16
N LEU A 108 4.84 8.29 24.39
CA LEU A 108 3.77 7.35 24.03
C LEU A 108 3.22 6.59 25.24
N GLU A 109 4.05 6.26 26.23
CA GLU A 109 3.65 5.57 27.46
C GLU A 109 2.66 6.37 28.32
N THR A 110 2.60 7.70 28.15
CA THR A 110 1.67 8.55 28.92
C THR A 110 0.20 8.32 28.58
N ASN A 111 -0.09 7.78 27.39
CA ASN A 111 -1.43 7.64 26.82
C ASN A 111 -2.23 8.95 26.71
N ASP A 112 -1.58 10.11 26.84
CA ASP A 112 -2.19 11.43 26.66
C ASP A 112 -2.21 11.80 25.17
N PRO A 113 -3.36 12.19 24.58
CA PRO A 113 -3.45 12.52 23.16
C PRO A 113 -2.47 13.61 22.69
N GLN A 114 -2.15 14.60 23.53
CA GLN A 114 -1.19 15.65 23.16
C GLN A 114 0.24 15.10 23.11
N MET A 115 0.63 14.29 24.10
CA MET A 115 1.95 13.64 24.12
C MET A 115 2.09 12.60 23.00
N GLU A 116 1.05 11.80 22.74
CA GLU A 116 1.05 10.82 21.65
C GLU A 116 1.21 11.48 20.29
N LYS A 117 0.56 12.62 20.06
CA LYS A 117 0.74 13.42 18.84
C LYS A 117 2.19 13.92 18.71
N LEU A 118 2.75 14.51 19.76
CA LEU A 118 4.14 14.99 19.76
C LEU A 118 5.14 13.85 19.47
N ALA A 119 4.92 12.69 20.11
CA ALA A 119 5.75 11.51 19.91
C ALA A 119 5.66 10.99 18.47
N THR A 120 4.44 10.91 17.93
CA THR A 120 4.18 10.49 16.56
C THR A 120 4.84 11.43 15.56
N ASP A 121 4.68 12.74 15.74
CA ASP A 121 5.32 13.75 14.90
C ASP A 121 6.84 13.65 14.91
N LEU A 122 7.42 13.43 16.09
CA LEU A 122 8.85 13.25 16.28
C LEU A 122 9.34 11.97 15.55
N PHE A 123 8.63 10.86 15.73
CA PHE A 123 8.96 9.58 15.09
C PHE A 123 8.85 9.62 13.57
N VAL A 124 7.79 10.25 13.03
CA VAL A 124 7.60 10.42 11.57
C VAL A 124 8.73 11.25 10.98
N ARG A 125 9.15 12.34 11.63
CA ARG A 125 10.31 13.12 11.16
C ARG A 125 11.58 12.29 11.16
N PHE A 126 11.82 11.49 12.19
CA PHE A 126 12.94 10.55 12.24
C PHE A 126 12.90 9.49 11.14
N SER A 127 11.70 9.02 10.77
CA SER A 127 11.55 8.03 9.70
C SER A 127 12.01 8.53 8.32
N GLY A 128 11.96 9.84 8.08
CA GLY A 128 12.39 10.47 6.83
C GLY A 128 13.86 10.87 6.77
N ILE A 129 14.64 10.65 7.84
CA ILE A 129 16.07 10.93 7.85
C ILE A 129 16.82 9.69 7.34
N GLU A 130 17.58 9.85 6.27
CA GLU A 130 18.48 8.82 5.76
C GLU A 130 19.68 8.63 6.71
N GLU A 131 20.12 7.38 6.87
CA GLU A 131 21.21 7.04 7.77
C GLU A 131 22.34 6.39 6.98
N ASP A 132 23.55 6.97 7.10
CA ASP A 132 24.74 6.49 6.41
C ASP A 132 25.22 5.12 6.92
N SER A 133 24.82 4.74 8.14
CA SER A 133 25.20 3.49 8.77
C SER A 133 23.96 2.68 9.19
N PRO A 134 23.82 1.43 8.74
CA PRO A 134 22.69 0.58 9.12
C PRO A 134 22.67 0.32 10.64
N SER A 135 21.48 0.40 11.24
CA SER A 135 21.31 0.24 12.68
C SER A 135 20.74 -1.14 13.04
N TYR A 136 21.64 -2.10 13.26
CA TYR A 136 21.29 -3.49 13.53
C TYR A 136 20.69 -3.77 14.93
N HIS A 137 20.74 -2.80 15.84
CA HIS A 137 20.28 -2.96 17.23
C HIS A 137 18.91 -2.34 17.54
N ARG A 138 18.27 -1.67 16.56
CA ARG A 138 16.97 -1.03 16.80
C ARG A 138 15.86 -2.05 16.83
N GLN A 139 15.07 -2.05 17.90
CA GLN A 139 13.85 -2.83 18.00
C GLN A 139 12.64 -1.91 17.88
N TYR A 140 11.73 -2.26 16.98
CA TYR A 140 10.51 -1.50 16.74
C TYR A 140 9.29 -2.10 17.44
N ASP A 141 9.45 -3.19 18.19
CA ASP A 141 8.37 -3.99 18.79
C ASP A 141 7.41 -3.17 19.66
N PHE A 142 7.98 -2.31 20.51
CA PHE A 142 7.22 -1.37 21.34
C PHE A 142 6.42 -0.41 20.46
N PHE A 143 7.08 0.24 19.50
CA PHE A 143 6.45 1.22 18.61
C PHE A 143 5.34 0.60 17.77
N ILE A 144 5.59 -0.57 17.17
CA ILE A 144 4.60 -1.32 16.39
C ILE A 144 3.39 -1.64 17.27
N SER A 145 3.62 -2.17 18.47
CA SER A 145 2.53 -2.52 19.39
C SER A 145 1.73 -1.30 19.82
N LYS A 146 2.41 -0.20 20.15
CA LYS A 146 1.78 1.02 20.65
C LYS A 146 1.04 1.79 19.55
N PHE A 147 1.63 1.95 18.38
CA PHE A 147 0.97 2.59 17.24
C PHE A 147 -0.21 1.74 16.73
N SER A 148 -0.09 0.41 16.73
CA SER A 148 -1.22 -0.49 16.41
C SER A 148 -2.37 -0.33 17.42
N SER A 149 -2.06 -0.23 18.72
CA SER A 149 -3.09 0.05 19.74
C SER A 149 -3.80 1.39 19.48
N MET A 150 -3.08 2.45 19.11
CA MET A 150 -3.67 3.74 18.77
C MET A 150 -4.59 3.67 17.54
N CYS A 151 -4.27 2.81 16.54
CA CYS A 151 -5.12 2.55 15.37
C CYS A 151 -6.49 1.95 15.72
N HIS A 152 -6.60 1.30 16.88
CA HIS A 152 -7.85 0.66 17.36
C HIS A 152 -8.59 1.48 18.43
N ALA A 153 -8.21 2.76 18.64
CA ALA A 153 -8.89 3.62 19.61
C ALA A 153 -10.41 3.63 19.40
N ASN A 154 -11.19 3.28 20.43
CA ASN A 154 -12.65 3.16 20.34
C ASN A 154 -13.34 3.88 21.50
N ARG A 155 -14.65 4.14 21.37
CA ARG A 155 -15.49 4.85 22.37
C ARG A 155 -15.48 4.21 23.76
N GLY A 156 -15.11 2.93 23.88
CA GLY A 156 -15.04 2.22 25.16
C GLY A 156 -13.88 2.65 26.07
N ASP A 157 -12.83 3.29 25.53
CA ASP A 157 -11.59 3.58 26.27
C ASP A 157 -11.53 5.00 26.85
N SER A 158 -12.45 5.90 26.49
CA SER A 158 -12.41 7.31 26.92
C SER A 158 -13.72 8.06 26.63
N HIS A 159 -13.97 9.17 27.34
CA HIS A 159 -15.05 10.12 27.07
C HIS A 159 -14.75 11.03 25.84
N ASP A 160 -13.88 10.55 24.94
CA ASP A 160 -13.34 11.32 23.81
C ASP A 160 -14.40 11.55 22.73
N THR A 161 -14.33 12.72 22.10
CA THR A 161 -15.15 13.03 20.92
C THR A 161 -14.79 12.10 19.76
N LEU A 162 -15.71 11.90 18.82
CA LEU A 162 -15.46 11.13 17.59
C LEU A 162 -14.20 11.64 16.86
N ASN A 163 -14.01 12.96 16.83
CA ASN A 163 -12.84 13.60 16.22
C ASN A 163 -11.55 13.30 17.00
N GLY A 164 -11.60 13.21 18.32
CA GLY A 164 -10.47 12.78 19.16
C GLY A 164 -10.03 11.35 18.85
N LEU A 165 -10.99 10.42 18.76
CA LEU A 165 -10.73 9.03 18.38
C LEU A 165 -10.14 8.93 16.96
N ARG A 166 -10.74 9.62 15.98
CA ARG A 166 -10.22 9.69 14.61
C ARG A 166 -8.80 10.24 14.55
N SER A 167 -8.52 11.31 15.30
CA SER A 167 -7.17 11.88 15.38
C SER A 167 -6.16 10.92 15.99
N ARG A 168 -6.55 10.17 17.04
CA ARG A 168 -5.69 9.15 17.65
C ARG A 168 -5.38 8.01 16.68
N ARG A 169 -6.39 7.50 15.97
CA ARG A 169 -6.23 6.49 14.92
C ARG A 169 -5.31 6.98 13.80
N PHE A 170 -5.51 8.22 13.35
CA PHE A 170 -4.67 8.86 12.34
C PHE A 170 -3.19 8.95 12.79
N ASN A 171 -2.94 9.32 14.04
CA ASN A 171 -1.57 9.33 14.59
C ASN A 171 -0.98 7.92 14.69
N GLY A 172 -1.77 6.92 15.09
CA GLY A 172 -1.35 5.51 15.06
C GLY A 172 -0.88 5.08 13.68
N LEU A 173 -1.68 5.36 12.64
CA LEU A 173 -1.33 5.07 11.25
C LEU A 173 -0.07 5.80 10.79
N ARG A 174 0.10 7.08 11.16
CA ARG A 174 1.32 7.84 10.84
C ARG A 174 2.56 7.21 11.48
N GLY A 175 2.44 6.74 12.72
CA GLY A 175 3.50 6.01 13.42
C GLY A 175 3.87 4.71 12.70
N LEU A 176 2.87 3.88 12.37
CA LEU A 176 3.08 2.64 11.61
C LEU A 176 3.72 2.89 10.24
N ARG A 177 3.26 3.92 9.52
CA ARG A 177 3.87 4.36 8.26
C ARG A 177 5.34 4.71 8.45
N GLY A 178 5.67 5.46 9.50
CA GLY A 178 7.05 5.78 9.84
C GLY A 178 7.92 4.53 10.07
N VAL A 179 7.38 3.49 10.71
CA VAL A 179 8.08 2.21 10.89
C VAL A 179 8.33 1.54 9.54
N ILE A 180 7.33 1.49 8.66
CA ILE A 180 7.43 0.90 7.31
C ILE A 180 8.50 1.60 6.48
N TRP A 181 8.55 2.94 6.53
CA TRP A 181 9.53 3.72 5.77
C TRP A 181 10.96 3.57 6.30
N LYS A 182 11.11 3.53 7.63
CA LYS A 182 12.42 3.42 8.27
C LYS A 182 13.00 2.01 8.19
N SER A 183 12.16 1.01 8.03
CA SER A 183 12.60 -0.38 7.86
C SER A 183 13.35 -0.53 6.55
N ALA A 184 14.61 -0.96 6.63
CA ALA A 184 15.38 -1.27 5.44
C ALA A 184 14.90 -2.58 4.79
N SER A 185 15.29 -2.74 3.52
CA SER A 185 15.09 -3.98 2.77
C SER A 185 16.12 -5.06 3.11
N ASP A 186 17.15 -4.72 3.89
CA ASP A 186 18.27 -5.59 4.28
C ASP A 186 17.87 -6.59 5.38
N ASP A 187 18.20 -7.86 5.16
CA ASP A 187 17.86 -8.99 6.04
C ASP A 187 18.61 -8.98 7.38
N LEU A 188 19.69 -8.21 7.48
CA LEU A 188 20.46 -8.06 8.72
C LEU A 188 19.82 -7.09 9.72
N GLN A 189 18.88 -6.24 9.29
CA GLN A 189 18.20 -5.28 10.16
C GLN A 189 16.94 -5.86 10.81
N ALA A 190 16.42 -5.18 11.84
CA ALA A 190 15.22 -5.59 12.53
C ALA A 190 14.07 -5.83 11.55
N ASN A 191 13.66 -7.08 11.46
CA ASN A 191 12.84 -7.56 10.37
C ASN A 191 11.36 -7.34 10.68
N ILE A 192 10.83 -6.19 10.30
CA ILE A 192 9.38 -5.92 10.42
C ILE A 192 8.52 -6.95 9.67
N TRP A 193 9.09 -7.72 8.74
CA TRP A 193 8.39 -8.75 7.97
C TRP A 193 8.14 -10.04 8.75
N GLU A 194 8.62 -10.13 9.99
CA GLU A 194 8.27 -11.23 10.88
C GLU A 194 6.77 -11.26 11.19
N LYS A 195 6.23 -12.47 11.33
CA LYS A 195 4.79 -12.69 11.56
C LYS A 195 4.27 -11.91 12.77
N GLN A 196 5.05 -11.79 13.84
CA GLN A 196 4.66 -11.06 15.05
C GLN A 196 4.34 -9.58 14.82
N HIS A 197 5.02 -8.94 13.87
CA HIS A 197 4.83 -7.53 13.53
C HIS A 197 3.72 -7.36 12.50
N MET A 198 3.74 -8.15 11.43
CA MET A 198 2.72 -8.09 10.37
C MET A 198 1.32 -8.42 10.89
N ASN A 199 1.20 -9.33 11.86
CA ASN A 199 -0.06 -9.65 12.55
C ASN A 199 -0.61 -8.49 13.40
N LYS A 200 0.13 -7.40 13.59
CA LYS A 200 -0.35 -6.16 14.24
C LYS A 200 -0.54 -5.04 13.22
N ILE A 201 0.42 -4.87 12.31
CA ILE A 201 0.42 -3.81 11.29
C ILE A 201 -0.77 -3.97 10.34
N ILE A 202 -0.97 -5.16 9.76
CA ILE A 202 -2.00 -5.37 8.74
C ILE A 202 -3.41 -5.21 9.30
N PRO A 203 -3.80 -5.86 10.42
CA PRO A 203 -5.14 -5.66 10.97
C PRO A 203 -5.40 -4.20 11.37
N SER A 204 -4.38 -3.49 11.87
CA SER A 204 -4.49 -2.06 12.21
C SER A 204 -4.78 -1.18 10.99
N ILE A 205 -4.10 -1.46 9.87
CA ILE A 205 -4.35 -0.77 8.60
C ILE A 205 -5.74 -1.11 8.08
N LEU A 206 -6.09 -2.40 8.02
CA LEU A 206 -7.37 -2.86 7.49
C LEU A 206 -8.56 -2.34 8.29
N PHE A 207 -8.45 -2.29 9.63
CA PHE A 207 -9.47 -1.73 10.51
C PHE A 207 -9.77 -0.26 10.17
N ASN A 208 -8.75 0.53 9.85
CA ASN A 208 -8.93 1.95 9.48
C ASN A 208 -9.25 2.15 7.99
N PHE A 209 -8.99 1.15 7.15
CA PHE A 209 -9.34 1.18 5.74
C PHE A 209 -10.83 0.89 5.50
N GLN A 210 -11.49 0.21 6.45
CA GLN A 210 -12.94 -0.03 6.42
C GLN A 210 -13.70 1.29 6.42
N ASP A 211 -14.67 1.41 5.52
CA ASP A 211 -15.64 2.52 5.54
C ASP A 211 -16.77 2.18 6.50
N GLU A 212 -17.17 3.12 7.35
CA GLU A 212 -18.37 2.98 8.17
C GLU A 212 -19.65 3.03 7.30
N ASN A 213 -19.55 3.52 6.05
CA ASN A 213 -20.68 3.65 5.12
C ASN A 213 -20.74 2.57 4.01
N ASP A 214 -19.77 1.64 3.96
CA ASP A 214 -19.71 0.62 2.91
C ASP A 214 -20.80 -0.46 3.04
N GLU A 215 -21.56 -0.49 4.14
CA GLU A 215 -22.70 -1.40 4.34
C GLU A 215 -23.97 -0.96 3.58
N VAL A 216 -24.00 0.26 3.00
CA VAL A 216 -25.24 0.88 2.48
C VAL A 216 -25.25 1.12 0.96
N ASP A 217 -24.10 1.11 0.26
CA ASP A 217 -24.04 1.44 -1.17
C ASP A 217 -23.43 0.32 -2.03
N ASP A 218 -24.30 -0.62 -2.40
CA ASP A 218 -23.96 -1.90 -3.04
C ASP A 218 -23.83 -1.83 -4.57
N GLN A 219 -24.00 -0.65 -5.19
CA GLN A 219 -24.24 -0.58 -6.64
C GLN A 219 -23.11 0.01 -7.51
N ARG A 220 -22.02 0.55 -6.96
CA ARG A 220 -20.93 1.13 -7.78
C ARG A 220 -19.53 0.96 -7.20
N VAL A 221 -19.14 -0.29 -6.92
CA VAL A 221 -17.77 -0.63 -6.51
C VAL A 221 -16.73 0.01 -7.44
N ASP A 222 -16.99 0.14 -8.74
CA ASP A 222 -16.05 0.74 -9.69
C ASP A 222 -15.94 2.28 -9.61
N HIS A 223 -17.00 3.00 -9.25
CA HIS A 223 -16.96 4.46 -9.13
C HIS A 223 -16.28 4.91 -7.83
N THR A 224 -16.55 4.22 -6.72
CA THR A 224 -15.88 4.45 -5.43
C THR A 224 -14.40 4.05 -5.49
N THR A 225 -14.09 2.95 -6.19
CA THR A 225 -12.71 2.55 -6.49
C THR A 225 -12.00 3.67 -7.26
N ALA A 226 -12.55 4.17 -8.36
CA ALA A 226 -11.93 5.26 -9.13
C ALA A 226 -11.65 6.54 -8.30
N MET A 227 -12.55 6.95 -7.40
CA MET A 227 -12.30 8.08 -6.48
C MET A 227 -11.18 7.79 -5.46
N LEU A 228 -11.00 6.54 -5.03
CA LEU A 228 -9.89 6.13 -4.15
C LEU A 228 -8.52 6.12 -4.87
N PHE A 229 -8.50 6.05 -6.21
CA PHE A 229 -7.27 6.09 -7.02
C PHE A 229 -6.99 7.45 -7.69
N HIS A 230 -8.02 8.32 -7.80
CA HIS A 230 -7.91 9.69 -8.28
C HIS A 230 -8.66 10.66 -7.35
N PRO A 231 -7.99 11.21 -6.32
CA PRO A 231 -8.59 12.27 -5.50
C PRO A 231 -8.77 13.52 -6.36
N GLN A 232 -10.01 13.93 -6.63
CA GLN A 232 -10.23 15.30 -7.13
C GLN A 232 -9.98 16.27 -5.98
N GLU A 233 -9.15 17.29 -6.22
CA GLU A 233 -8.98 18.42 -5.31
C GLU A 233 -10.32 19.14 -5.16
N GLN A 234 -11.06 18.84 -4.11
CA GLN A 234 -12.19 19.67 -3.70
C GLN A 234 -11.62 20.96 -3.11
N ASN A 235 -11.74 22.04 -3.89
CA ASN A 235 -11.51 23.40 -3.44
C ASN A 235 -12.27 23.68 -2.14
N GLY A 236 -11.56 24.05 -1.07
CA GLY A 236 -12.10 24.97 -0.06
C GLY A 236 -12.50 24.44 1.32
N SER A 237 -12.14 23.22 1.72
CA SER A 237 -12.12 22.88 3.15
C SER A 237 -10.80 22.18 3.48
N ILE A 238 -10.17 22.58 4.58
CA ILE A 238 -9.00 21.91 5.13
C ILE A 238 -9.36 20.44 5.24
N THR A 239 -8.78 19.58 4.40
CA THR A 239 -9.06 18.15 4.39
C THR A 239 -8.83 17.63 5.80
N GLU A 240 -9.92 17.33 6.51
CA GLU A 240 -9.82 16.67 7.80
C GLU A 240 -9.01 15.40 7.59
N ALA A 241 -8.02 15.19 8.45
CA ALA A 241 -7.07 14.09 8.37
C ALA A 241 -7.79 12.74 8.43
N GLU A 242 -8.18 12.21 7.27
CA GLU A 242 -9.01 11.01 7.18
C GLU A 242 -8.17 9.75 7.39
N PRO A 243 -8.43 8.95 8.45
CA PRO A 243 -7.69 7.73 8.73
C PRO A 243 -7.71 6.73 7.56
N ARG A 244 -8.82 6.70 6.80
CA ARG A 244 -9.02 5.79 5.67
C ARG A 244 -8.01 6.02 4.55
N ASN A 245 -7.84 7.26 4.10
CA ASN A 245 -6.92 7.60 3.03
C ASN A 245 -5.48 7.29 3.43
N LEU A 246 -5.12 7.58 4.69
CA LEU A 246 -3.81 7.24 5.22
C LEU A 246 -3.62 5.72 5.34
N ALA A 247 -4.64 4.96 5.75
CA ALA A 247 -4.58 3.51 5.82
C ALA A 247 -4.36 2.89 4.43
N LEU A 248 -5.08 3.36 3.42
CA LEU A 248 -4.85 2.98 2.03
C LEU A 248 -3.42 3.28 1.60
N GLN A 249 -2.92 4.49 1.87
CA GLN A 249 -1.54 4.86 1.58
C GLN A 249 -0.52 3.94 2.28
N CYS A 250 -0.73 3.63 3.56
CA CYS A 250 0.13 2.72 4.31
C CYS A 250 0.14 1.31 3.70
N LEU A 251 -1.03 0.80 3.31
CA LEU A 251 -1.16 -0.50 2.63
C LEU A 251 -0.35 -0.49 1.33
N ARG A 252 -0.50 0.56 0.51
CA ARG A 252 0.20 0.66 -0.78
C ARG A 252 1.71 0.69 -0.59
N GLU A 253 2.19 1.57 0.27
CA GLU A 253 3.62 1.74 0.53
C GLU A 253 4.23 0.45 1.10
N LEU A 254 3.50 -0.30 1.94
CA LEU A 254 3.95 -1.60 2.43
C LEU A 254 4.13 -2.62 1.30
N PHE A 255 3.15 -2.75 0.40
CA PHE A 255 3.25 -3.65 -0.75
C PHE A 255 4.30 -3.21 -1.78
N GLN A 256 4.50 -1.91 -1.95
CA GLN A 256 5.61 -1.36 -2.76
C GLN A 256 6.97 -1.76 -2.17
N LYS A 257 7.11 -1.75 -0.84
CA LYS A 257 8.33 -2.21 -0.14
C LYS A 257 8.54 -3.73 -0.25
N CYS A 258 7.51 -4.53 -0.55
CA CYS A 258 7.70 -5.93 -0.93
C CYS A 258 8.36 -6.07 -2.32
N SER A 259 8.16 -5.08 -3.21
CA SER A 259 8.52 -5.13 -4.63
C SER A 259 9.86 -4.42 -4.91
N PHE A 260 10.98 -4.91 -4.38
CA PHE A 260 12.31 -4.39 -4.73
C PHE A 260 13.10 -5.27 -5.71
N GLY A 261 13.70 -4.61 -6.70
CA GLY A 261 14.91 -5.04 -7.42
C GLY A 261 14.67 -5.95 -8.62
N SER A 262 14.55 -5.35 -9.81
CA SER A 262 14.69 -6.02 -11.11
C SER A 262 16.12 -6.54 -11.32
N LEU A 263 16.47 -7.67 -10.69
CA LEU A 263 17.68 -8.44 -10.94
C LEU A 263 17.37 -9.95 -10.90
N LYS A 264 17.85 -10.67 -11.90
CA LYS A 264 17.66 -12.12 -12.12
C LYS A 264 18.36 -12.95 -11.02
N LEU A 265 17.61 -13.68 -10.17
CA LEU A 265 18.01 -14.99 -9.62
C LEU A 265 16.90 -15.68 -8.81
N ILE A 266 16.86 -17.02 -8.82
CA ILE A 266 15.91 -17.91 -8.12
C ILE A 266 15.80 -17.67 -6.59
N PHE A 267 16.86 -17.16 -5.97
CA PHE A 267 16.88 -16.84 -4.53
C PHE A 267 16.00 -15.63 -4.20
N ILE A 268 15.88 -14.65 -5.10
CA ILE A 268 15.01 -13.48 -4.93
C ILE A 268 13.53 -13.89 -5.05
N PHE A 269 13.22 -14.88 -5.89
CA PHE A 269 11.85 -15.37 -6.09
C PHE A 269 11.25 -15.96 -4.82
N ASN A 270 11.98 -16.86 -4.13
CA ASN A 270 11.54 -17.43 -2.86
C ASN A 270 11.43 -16.37 -1.76
N PHE A 271 12.33 -15.39 -1.77
CA PHE A 271 12.32 -14.30 -0.81
C PHE A 271 11.13 -13.36 -1.00
N PHE A 272 10.83 -12.99 -2.25
CA PHE A 272 9.65 -12.22 -2.61
C PHE A 272 8.37 -12.95 -2.20
N ILE A 273 8.26 -14.25 -2.51
CA ILE A 273 7.12 -15.08 -2.09
C ILE A 273 6.98 -15.08 -0.56
N ARG A 274 8.08 -15.19 0.19
CA ARG A 274 8.02 -15.19 1.65
C ARG A 274 7.52 -13.85 2.21
N LYS A 275 7.98 -12.72 1.64
CA LYS A 275 7.54 -11.37 2.04
C LYS A 275 6.09 -11.10 1.67
N ILE A 276 5.65 -11.46 0.46
CA ILE A 276 4.26 -11.24 0.07
C ILE A 276 3.31 -12.09 0.90
N ARG A 277 3.69 -13.33 1.23
CA ARG A 277 2.92 -14.20 2.12
C ARG A 277 2.86 -13.69 3.55
N SER A 278 3.95 -13.12 4.08
CA SER A 278 3.93 -12.57 5.44
C SER A 278 2.98 -11.36 5.58
N VAL A 279 2.63 -10.72 4.47
CA VAL A 279 1.62 -9.66 4.40
C VAL A 279 0.23 -10.21 4.10
N LEU A 280 0.09 -11.12 3.12
CA LEU A 280 -1.20 -11.67 2.71
C LEU A 280 -1.82 -12.60 3.76
N GLU A 281 -1.03 -13.38 4.49
CA GLU A 281 -1.53 -14.27 5.55
C GLU A 281 -2.33 -13.51 6.63
N PRO A 282 -1.84 -12.38 7.19
CA PRO A 282 -2.65 -11.51 8.04
C PRO A 282 -3.89 -10.92 7.37
N VAL A 283 -3.86 -10.62 6.06
CA VAL A 283 -5.04 -10.12 5.32
C VAL A 283 -6.13 -11.19 5.27
N PHE A 284 -5.77 -12.41 4.88
CA PHE A 284 -6.69 -13.55 4.86
C PHE A 284 -7.30 -13.79 6.25
N ARG A 285 -6.44 -13.84 7.28
CA ARG A 285 -6.88 -14.01 8.66
C ARG A 285 -7.83 -12.90 9.12
N HIS A 286 -7.59 -11.65 8.74
CA HIS A 286 -8.49 -10.55 9.05
C HIS A 286 -9.86 -10.74 8.39
N PHE A 287 -9.89 -11.24 7.15
CA PHE A 287 -11.15 -11.48 6.45
C PHE A 287 -11.92 -12.65 7.03
N ASP A 288 -11.23 -13.73 7.41
CA ASP A 288 -11.82 -14.90 8.06
C ASP A 288 -12.41 -14.53 9.43
N LEU A 289 -11.68 -13.76 10.25
CA LEU A 289 -12.14 -13.40 11.61
C LEU A 289 -13.27 -12.37 11.63
N HIS A 290 -13.35 -11.52 10.61
CA HIS A 290 -14.34 -10.44 10.54
C HIS A 290 -15.41 -10.68 9.46
N ASN A 291 -15.54 -11.93 8.98
CA ASN A 291 -16.51 -12.37 7.97
C ASN A 291 -16.53 -11.46 6.72
N LYS A 292 -15.37 -10.99 6.27
CA LYS A 292 -15.27 -10.07 5.12
C LYS A 292 -15.35 -10.77 3.76
N TRP A 293 -15.46 -12.09 3.77
CA TRP A 293 -15.74 -12.90 2.59
C TRP A 293 -17.24 -13.08 2.32
N ASP A 294 -18.11 -12.79 3.28
CA ASP A 294 -19.53 -12.99 3.08
C ASP A 294 -20.05 -12.14 1.90
N PRO A 295 -20.90 -12.72 1.03
CA PRO A 295 -21.45 -11.97 -0.09
C PRO A 295 -22.37 -10.82 0.38
N PRO A 296 -22.22 -9.60 -0.16
CA PRO A 296 -21.23 -9.17 -1.16
C PRO A 296 -19.86 -8.85 -0.53
N PRO A 297 -18.73 -9.39 -1.04
CA PRO A 297 -17.40 -9.20 -0.44
C PRO A 297 -16.75 -7.87 -0.84
N THR A 298 -17.48 -6.75 -0.71
CA THR A 298 -17.09 -5.42 -1.22
C THR A 298 -15.77 -4.93 -0.63
N PHE A 299 -15.60 -5.11 0.68
CA PHE A 299 -14.36 -4.73 1.38
C PHE A 299 -13.16 -5.54 0.88
N ALA A 300 -13.32 -6.87 0.77
CA ALA A 300 -12.26 -7.73 0.27
C ALA A 300 -11.87 -7.37 -1.17
N ILE A 301 -12.84 -7.09 -2.05
CA ILE A 301 -12.59 -6.61 -3.41
C ILE A 301 -11.76 -5.31 -3.38
N LYS A 302 -12.19 -4.30 -2.60
CA LYS A 302 -11.48 -3.02 -2.47
C LYS A 302 -10.05 -3.20 -1.98
N THR A 303 -9.83 -4.06 -0.98
CA THR A 303 -8.49 -4.35 -0.45
C THR A 303 -7.62 -5.05 -1.50
N PHE A 304 -8.10 -6.09 -2.18
CA PHE A 304 -7.30 -6.77 -3.21
C PHE A 304 -7.02 -5.88 -4.42
N LYS A 305 -7.97 -5.04 -4.84
CA LYS A 305 -7.72 -4.00 -5.85
C LYS A 305 -6.59 -3.07 -5.38
N ALA A 306 -6.65 -2.55 -4.16
CA ALA A 306 -5.60 -1.71 -3.59
C ALA A 306 -4.22 -2.41 -3.56
N ILE A 307 -4.19 -3.69 -3.20
CA ILE A 307 -2.97 -4.51 -3.21
C ILE A 307 -2.39 -4.63 -4.63
N LEU A 308 -3.21 -5.01 -5.62
CA LEU A 308 -2.75 -5.20 -7.00
C LEU A 308 -2.25 -3.91 -7.64
N TYR A 309 -2.88 -2.77 -7.36
CA TYR A 309 -2.39 -1.47 -7.85
C TYR A 309 -1.09 -1.00 -7.17
N SER A 310 -0.69 -1.64 -6.07
CA SER A 310 0.51 -1.26 -5.30
C SER A 310 1.75 -2.05 -5.66
N ILE A 311 1.60 -3.20 -6.33
CA ILE A 311 2.71 -4.04 -6.78
C ILE A 311 2.97 -3.84 -8.27
N GLN A 312 4.18 -4.17 -8.70
CA GLN A 312 4.48 -4.22 -10.14
C GLN A 312 3.58 -5.26 -10.82
N SER A 313 3.06 -4.94 -11.99
CA SER A 313 2.05 -5.77 -12.67
C SER A 313 2.53 -7.20 -13.00
N GLN A 314 3.84 -7.39 -13.21
CA GLN A 314 4.49 -8.70 -13.36
C GLN A 314 4.41 -9.59 -12.11
N ASN A 315 4.27 -8.99 -10.93
CA ASN A 315 4.17 -9.70 -9.65
C ASN A 315 2.72 -9.97 -9.24
N SER A 316 1.73 -9.45 -9.97
CA SER A 316 0.29 -9.67 -9.69
C SER A 316 -0.10 -11.15 -9.70
N TYR A 317 0.62 -11.98 -10.47
CA TYR A 317 0.46 -13.42 -10.48
C TYR A 317 0.55 -14.04 -9.09
N PHE A 318 1.51 -13.61 -8.25
CA PHE A 318 1.71 -14.22 -6.94
C PHE A 318 0.54 -14.00 -6.01
N VAL A 319 -0.07 -12.81 -6.04
CA VAL A 319 -1.24 -12.50 -5.21
C VAL A 319 -2.43 -13.36 -5.64
N ILE A 320 -2.66 -13.47 -6.95
CA ILE A 320 -3.75 -14.29 -7.51
C ILE A 320 -3.53 -15.77 -7.19
N GLN A 321 -2.32 -16.28 -7.39
CA GLN A 321 -2.00 -17.68 -7.11
C GLN A 321 -2.12 -17.99 -5.62
N ASP A 322 -1.73 -17.08 -4.73
CA ASP A 322 -1.89 -17.29 -3.29
C ASP A 322 -3.36 -17.28 -2.88
N LEU A 323 -4.20 -16.42 -3.47
CA LEU A 323 -5.65 -16.44 -3.27
C LEU A 323 -6.29 -17.75 -3.79
N ILE A 324 -5.84 -18.26 -4.94
CA ILE A 324 -6.26 -19.56 -5.46
C ILE A 324 -5.84 -20.68 -4.50
N ASN A 325 -4.61 -20.68 -3.99
CA ASN A 325 -4.14 -21.67 -3.02
C ASN A 325 -4.96 -21.64 -1.72
N GLN A 326 -5.38 -20.46 -1.26
CA GLN A 326 -6.30 -20.35 -0.11
C GLN A 326 -7.67 -20.93 -0.44
N LEU A 327 -8.21 -20.63 -1.62
CA LEU A 327 -9.48 -21.20 -2.07
C LEU A 327 -9.41 -22.74 -2.21
N GLU A 328 -8.27 -23.28 -2.64
CA GLU A 328 -8.02 -24.72 -2.67
C GLU A 328 -8.00 -25.35 -1.27
N GLN A 329 -7.48 -24.64 -0.25
CA GLN A 329 -7.49 -25.12 1.13
C GLN A 329 -8.89 -25.10 1.77
N VAL A 330 -9.77 -24.20 1.32
CA VAL A 330 -11.13 -24.01 1.84
C VAL A 330 -12.18 -24.72 0.97
N GLN A 331 -11.79 -25.66 0.09
CA GLN A 331 -12.72 -26.36 -0.83
C GLN A 331 -13.92 -27.03 -0.12
N ASN A 332 -13.72 -27.56 1.09
CA ASN A 332 -14.78 -28.17 1.91
C ASN A 332 -15.25 -27.27 3.06
N GLY A 333 -14.86 -26.00 3.05
CA GLY A 333 -15.23 -25.01 4.07
C GLY A 333 -16.61 -24.40 3.81
N GLU A 334 -16.88 -23.27 4.49
CA GLU A 334 -18.14 -22.56 4.37
C GLU A 334 -18.39 -22.07 2.93
N SER A 335 -19.56 -22.37 2.39
CA SER A 335 -19.93 -22.03 1.02
C SER A 335 -19.89 -20.51 0.75
N ASN A 336 -20.19 -19.67 1.76
CA ASN A 336 -20.15 -18.21 1.64
C ASN A 336 -18.75 -17.71 1.40
N VAL A 337 -17.79 -18.20 2.19
CA VAL A 337 -16.37 -17.85 2.09
C VAL A 337 -15.84 -18.22 0.71
N ARG A 338 -16.19 -19.40 0.22
CA ARG A 338 -15.81 -19.87 -1.13
C ARG A 338 -16.36 -18.96 -2.23
N VAL A 339 -17.66 -18.64 -2.19
CA VAL A 339 -18.29 -17.71 -3.15
C VAL A 339 -17.65 -16.32 -3.06
N GLY A 340 -17.36 -15.84 -1.85
CA GLY A 340 -16.69 -14.58 -1.59
C GLY A 340 -15.31 -14.50 -2.26
N MET A 341 -14.45 -15.48 -1.98
CA MET A 341 -13.12 -15.60 -2.58
C MET A 341 -13.17 -15.69 -4.11
N ALA A 342 -14.09 -16.48 -4.66
CA ALA A 342 -14.28 -16.57 -6.12
C ALA A 342 -14.74 -15.24 -6.72
N THR A 343 -15.59 -14.50 -6.02
CA THR A 343 -16.07 -13.17 -6.46
C THR A 343 -14.92 -12.16 -6.46
N VAL A 344 -14.07 -12.20 -5.43
CA VAL A 344 -12.85 -11.39 -5.39
C VAL A 344 -11.93 -11.74 -6.56
N LEU A 345 -11.68 -13.02 -6.82
CA LEU A 345 -10.88 -13.47 -7.97
C LEU A 345 -11.41 -12.92 -9.30
N ALA A 346 -12.71 -13.03 -9.55
CA ALA A 346 -13.34 -12.50 -10.76
C ALA A 346 -13.08 -11.00 -10.94
N ASN A 347 -13.17 -10.23 -9.85
CA ASN A 347 -13.01 -8.77 -9.88
C ASN A 347 -11.57 -8.27 -10.06
N ILE A 348 -10.57 -9.09 -9.72
CA ILE A 348 -9.16 -8.65 -9.73
C ILE A 348 -8.36 -9.18 -10.91
N VAL A 349 -8.82 -10.24 -11.55
CA VAL A 349 -8.17 -10.88 -12.71
C VAL A 349 -7.98 -9.90 -13.87
N SER A 350 -8.99 -9.07 -14.17
CA SER A 350 -8.93 -8.11 -15.26
C SER A 350 -7.83 -7.06 -15.10
N ILE A 351 -7.48 -6.72 -13.85
CA ILE A 351 -6.38 -5.78 -13.53
C ILE A 351 -5.02 -6.39 -13.90
N ALA A 352 -4.88 -7.71 -13.77
CA ALA A 352 -3.61 -8.41 -13.88
C ALA A 352 -3.36 -9.03 -15.27
N ALA A 353 -4.41 -9.22 -16.06
CA ALA A 353 -4.37 -9.95 -17.33
C ALA A 353 -3.39 -9.36 -18.37
N THR A 354 -3.14 -8.05 -18.36
CA THR A 354 -2.25 -7.39 -19.33
C THR A 354 -0.77 -7.73 -19.17
N SER A 355 -0.36 -8.29 -18.02
CA SER A 355 1.06 -8.36 -17.63
C SER A 355 1.58 -9.78 -17.29
N ILE A 356 0.72 -10.80 -17.27
CA ILE A 356 1.05 -12.14 -16.76
C ILE A 356 1.34 -13.16 -17.89
N GLY A 357 1.05 -12.83 -19.16
CA GLY A 357 1.33 -13.59 -20.39
C GLY A 357 1.51 -15.12 -20.27
N PRO A 358 2.73 -15.65 -20.01
CA PRO A 358 2.97 -17.10 -19.92
C PRO A 358 2.38 -17.79 -18.69
N LEU A 359 2.25 -17.09 -17.56
CA LEU A 359 1.73 -17.64 -16.30
C LEU A 359 0.20 -17.69 -16.26
N LEU A 360 -0.47 -17.11 -17.27
CA LEU A 360 -1.92 -17.05 -17.34
C LEU A 360 -2.55 -18.45 -17.51
N LEU A 361 -1.89 -19.35 -18.24
CA LEU A 361 -2.33 -20.75 -18.38
C LEU A 361 -2.37 -21.49 -17.03
N ALA A 362 -1.42 -21.21 -16.14
CA ALA A 362 -1.37 -21.84 -14.82
C ALA A 362 -2.54 -21.39 -13.93
N ILE A 363 -2.88 -20.10 -13.95
CA ILE A 363 -4.08 -19.58 -13.26
C ILE A 363 -5.33 -20.23 -13.84
N PHE A 364 -5.46 -20.24 -15.16
CA PHE A 364 -6.63 -20.79 -15.83
C PHE A 364 -6.83 -22.29 -15.53
N ASN A 365 -5.75 -23.07 -15.56
CA ASN A 365 -5.78 -24.49 -15.19
C ASN A 365 -6.19 -24.68 -13.71
N SER A 366 -5.67 -23.84 -12.80
CA SER A 366 -6.04 -23.90 -11.38
C SER A 366 -7.54 -23.59 -11.16
N LEU A 367 -8.08 -22.60 -11.88
CA LEU A 367 -9.51 -22.28 -11.86
C LEU A 367 -10.37 -23.41 -12.44
N LEU A 368 -9.95 -24.04 -13.54
CA LEU A 368 -10.64 -25.21 -14.09
C LEU A 368 -10.62 -26.40 -13.12
N LYS A 369 -9.50 -26.64 -12.45
CA LYS A 369 -9.38 -27.69 -11.44
C LYS A 369 -10.31 -27.43 -10.25
N LEU A 370 -10.42 -26.19 -9.80
CA LEU A 370 -11.38 -25.77 -8.78
C LEU A 370 -12.83 -25.99 -9.21
N LEU A 371 -13.17 -25.62 -10.45
CA LEU A 371 -14.51 -25.85 -11.01
C LEU A 371 -14.84 -27.34 -11.06
N ARG A 372 -13.91 -28.16 -11.56
CA ARG A 372 -14.09 -29.63 -11.59
C ARG A 372 -14.30 -30.20 -10.20
N SER A 373 -13.48 -29.79 -9.23
CA SER A 373 -13.58 -30.23 -7.84
C SER A 373 -14.92 -29.84 -7.22
N SER A 374 -15.44 -28.66 -7.55
CA SER A 374 -16.77 -28.20 -7.13
C SER A 374 -17.91 -29.03 -7.74
N VAL A 375 -17.82 -29.39 -9.03
CA VAL A 375 -18.80 -30.26 -9.69
C VAL A 375 -18.79 -31.66 -9.07
N GLU A 376 -17.60 -32.19 -8.77
CA GLU A 376 -17.43 -33.47 -8.06
C GLU A 376 -18.02 -33.38 -6.63
N PHE A 377 -17.76 -32.29 -5.91
CA PHE A 377 -18.31 -32.05 -4.57
C PHE A 377 -19.84 -31.98 -4.56
N GLN A 378 -20.46 -31.30 -5.53
CA GLN A 378 -21.92 -31.21 -5.64
C GLN A 378 -22.58 -32.58 -5.90
N GLN A 379 -21.92 -33.45 -6.66
CA GLN A 379 -22.40 -34.81 -6.93
C GLN A 379 -22.18 -35.74 -5.73
N SER A 380 -21.37 -35.34 -4.76
CA SER A 380 -21.15 -36.08 -3.52
C SER A 380 -22.32 -35.91 -2.55
N LYS A 381 -22.52 -36.90 -1.66
CA LYS A 381 -23.52 -36.83 -0.58
C LYS A 381 -23.18 -35.80 0.52
N GLN A 382 -22.03 -35.13 0.43
CA GLN A 382 -21.55 -34.17 1.43
C GLN A 382 -22.00 -32.74 1.13
N CYS A 383 -22.54 -32.47 -0.06
CA CYS A 383 -23.06 -31.16 -0.43
C CYS A 383 -24.43 -30.93 0.25
N VAL A 384 -24.45 -30.05 1.25
CA VAL A 384 -25.68 -29.68 1.98
C VAL A 384 -26.46 -28.57 1.25
N ASP A 385 -25.75 -27.63 0.62
CA ASP A 385 -26.33 -26.47 -0.07
C ASP A 385 -25.95 -26.45 -1.55
N SER A 386 -26.79 -27.08 -2.38
CA SER A 386 -26.56 -27.14 -3.83
C SER A 386 -26.76 -25.80 -4.53
N GLU A 387 -27.49 -24.84 -3.96
CA GLU A 387 -27.73 -23.54 -4.58
C GLU A 387 -26.51 -22.64 -4.47
N ARG A 388 -25.91 -22.57 -3.27
CA ARG A 388 -24.64 -21.87 -3.05
C ARG A 388 -23.51 -22.48 -3.87
N GLU A 389 -23.49 -23.80 -4.00
CA GLU A 389 -22.50 -24.51 -4.81
C GLU A 389 -22.64 -24.16 -6.30
N ASN A 390 -23.88 -24.06 -6.81
CA ASN A 390 -24.14 -23.57 -8.17
C ASN A 390 -23.71 -22.10 -8.34
N LEU A 391 -23.94 -21.25 -7.33
CA LEU A 391 -23.48 -19.86 -7.33
C LEU A 391 -21.95 -19.80 -7.39
N PHE A 392 -21.24 -20.63 -6.62
CA PHE A 392 -19.78 -20.74 -6.67
C PHE A 392 -19.30 -21.14 -8.06
N GLN A 393 -19.88 -22.19 -8.66
CA GLN A 393 -19.56 -22.62 -10.03
C GLN A 393 -19.80 -21.50 -11.04
N SER A 394 -20.93 -20.79 -10.94
CA SER A 394 -21.27 -19.66 -11.81
C SER A 394 -20.24 -18.54 -11.68
N THR A 395 -19.86 -18.17 -10.46
CA THR A 395 -18.83 -17.15 -10.19
C THR A 395 -17.46 -17.56 -10.74
N LEU A 396 -17.06 -18.83 -10.63
CA LEU A 396 -15.83 -19.33 -11.24
C LEU A 396 -15.88 -19.26 -12.77
N ILE A 397 -17.03 -19.57 -13.38
CA ILE A 397 -17.23 -19.43 -14.83
C ILE A 397 -17.15 -17.97 -15.26
N TYR A 398 -17.72 -17.03 -14.49
CA TYR A 398 -17.55 -15.60 -14.74
C TYR A 398 -16.09 -15.19 -14.64
N ALA A 399 -15.36 -15.64 -13.61
CA ALA A 399 -13.93 -15.38 -13.48
C ALA A 399 -13.12 -15.93 -14.66
N LEU A 400 -13.39 -17.17 -15.10
CA LEU A 400 -12.77 -17.80 -16.27
C LEU A 400 -13.07 -17.02 -17.56
N GLY A 401 -14.32 -16.56 -17.72
CA GLY A 401 -14.74 -15.75 -18.85
C GLY A 401 -14.05 -14.38 -18.90
N ASP A 402 -14.02 -13.66 -17.76
CA ASP A 402 -13.33 -12.38 -17.66
C ASP A 402 -11.83 -12.54 -17.89
N PHE A 403 -11.24 -13.62 -17.36
CA PHE A 403 -9.86 -14.00 -17.60
C PHE A 403 -9.59 -14.23 -19.09
N ALA A 404 -10.40 -15.05 -19.76
CA ALA A 404 -10.26 -15.36 -21.18
C ALA A 404 -10.42 -14.10 -22.05
N SER A 405 -11.35 -13.23 -21.67
CA SER A 405 -11.66 -12.00 -22.41
C SER A 405 -10.54 -10.96 -22.39
N ALA A 406 -9.69 -11.02 -21.38
CA ALA A 406 -8.59 -10.10 -21.15
C ALA A 406 -7.26 -10.55 -21.81
N LEU A 407 -7.26 -11.72 -22.45
CA LEU A 407 -6.11 -12.25 -23.16
C LEU A 407 -5.96 -11.66 -24.56
N PRO A 408 -4.74 -11.62 -25.11
CA PRO A 408 -4.52 -11.46 -26.54
C PRO A 408 -5.14 -12.60 -27.35
N ASP A 409 -5.60 -12.32 -28.57
CA ASP A 409 -6.32 -13.30 -29.41
C ASP A 409 -5.55 -14.60 -29.66
N TYR A 410 -4.22 -14.54 -29.77
CA TYR A 410 -3.40 -15.74 -29.98
C TYR A 410 -3.43 -16.69 -28.77
N GLN A 411 -3.49 -16.16 -27.54
CA GLN A 411 -3.57 -16.99 -26.33
C GLN A 411 -4.99 -17.50 -26.08
N LYS A 412 -6.03 -16.81 -26.57
CA LYS A 412 -7.41 -17.29 -26.46
C LYS A 412 -7.59 -18.65 -27.11
N VAL A 413 -7.00 -18.84 -28.30
CA VAL A 413 -7.02 -20.12 -29.03
C VAL A 413 -6.38 -21.24 -28.20
N GLU A 414 -5.23 -20.97 -27.57
CA GLU A 414 -4.57 -21.92 -26.67
C GLU A 414 -5.44 -22.28 -25.47
N ILE A 415 -6.08 -21.29 -24.83
CA ILE A 415 -6.97 -21.54 -23.69
C ILE A 415 -8.21 -22.34 -24.08
N MET A 416 -8.82 -22.07 -25.24
CA MET A 416 -9.98 -22.84 -25.70
C MET A 416 -9.60 -24.28 -26.04
N MET A 417 -8.47 -24.50 -26.74
CA MET A 417 -7.96 -25.85 -26.98
C MET A 417 -7.61 -26.56 -25.66
N PHE A 418 -7.00 -25.85 -24.72
CA PHE A 418 -6.66 -26.38 -23.41
C PHE A 418 -7.90 -26.76 -22.60
N THR A 419 -8.95 -25.92 -22.60
CA THR A 419 -10.22 -26.20 -21.92
C THR A 419 -10.90 -27.43 -22.53
N ALA A 420 -10.97 -27.49 -23.86
CA ALA A 420 -11.53 -28.64 -24.57
C ALA A 420 -10.73 -29.93 -24.33
N GLY A 421 -9.40 -29.84 -24.26
CA GLY A 421 -8.52 -30.98 -23.94
C GLY A 421 -8.51 -31.37 -22.46
N SER A 422 -8.89 -30.48 -21.55
CA SER A 422 -8.94 -30.73 -20.11
C SER A 422 -10.21 -31.45 -19.66
N ILE A 423 -11.24 -31.50 -20.51
CA ILE A 423 -12.47 -32.28 -20.28
C ILE A 423 -12.30 -33.62 -21.02
N PRO A 424 -12.12 -34.75 -20.30
CA PRO A 424 -12.01 -36.05 -20.94
C PRO A 424 -13.30 -36.40 -21.71
N ASN A 425 -13.17 -36.95 -22.92
CA ASN A 425 -14.29 -37.41 -23.77
C ASN A 425 -15.10 -38.59 -23.20
N ASP A 426 -14.93 -38.92 -21.92
CA ASP A 426 -15.61 -40.04 -21.27
C ASP A 426 -16.98 -39.60 -20.73
N GLU A 427 -18.01 -40.41 -20.87
CA GLU A 427 -19.43 -40.08 -20.59
C GLU A 427 -19.76 -39.92 -19.09
N SER A 428 -18.80 -39.55 -18.24
CA SER A 428 -19.06 -39.31 -16.82
C SER A 428 -20.00 -38.11 -16.63
N THR A 429 -20.89 -38.19 -15.62
CA THR A 429 -21.81 -37.11 -15.25
C THR A 429 -21.08 -35.81 -14.91
N VAL A 430 -19.85 -35.91 -14.38
CA VAL A 430 -18.96 -34.77 -14.10
C VAL A 430 -18.54 -34.08 -15.40
N ASN A 431 -18.04 -34.83 -16.39
CA ASN A 431 -17.58 -34.26 -17.66
C ASN A 431 -18.72 -33.59 -18.43
N ARG A 432 -19.90 -34.23 -18.48
CA ARG A 432 -21.07 -33.64 -19.14
C ARG A 432 -21.50 -32.32 -18.49
N LYS A 433 -21.44 -32.22 -17.15
CA LYS A 433 -21.76 -30.98 -16.44
C LYS A 433 -20.69 -29.91 -16.64
N MET A 434 -19.41 -30.29 -16.68
CA MET A 434 -18.30 -29.38 -17.02
C MET A 434 -18.46 -28.80 -18.43
N GLU A 435 -18.80 -29.62 -19.42
CA GLU A 435 -19.08 -29.15 -20.79
C GLU A 435 -20.22 -28.13 -20.80
N GLN A 436 -21.35 -28.44 -20.14
CA GLN A 436 -22.51 -27.55 -20.07
C GLN A 436 -22.19 -26.21 -19.40
N LEU A 437 -21.35 -26.20 -18.37
CA LEU A 437 -20.95 -24.98 -17.66
C LEU A 437 -19.94 -24.15 -18.46
N CYS A 438 -19.02 -24.80 -19.18
CA CYS A 438 -17.97 -24.13 -19.95
C CYS A 438 -18.43 -23.63 -21.33
N GLU A 439 -19.39 -24.31 -21.96
CA GLU A 439 -19.87 -24.01 -23.31
C GLU A 439 -20.31 -22.53 -23.51
N PRO A 440 -21.06 -21.89 -22.59
CA PRO A 440 -21.51 -20.51 -22.77
C PRO A 440 -20.36 -19.50 -22.87
N PHE A 441 -19.34 -19.61 -22.01
CA PHE A 441 -18.22 -18.67 -22.03
C PHE A 441 -17.30 -18.92 -23.23
N LEU A 442 -17.08 -20.19 -23.60
CA LEU A 442 -16.30 -20.55 -24.78
C LEU A 442 -16.96 -20.01 -26.06
N LYS A 443 -18.27 -20.18 -26.22
CA LYS A 443 -19.03 -19.61 -27.35
C LYS A 443 -18.92 -18.09 -27.42
N LYS A 444 -19.04 -17.41 -26.26
CA LYS A 444 -18.92 -15.94 -26.18
C LYS A 444 -17.55 -15.47 -26.65
N GLU A 445 -16.47 -16.15 -26.25
CA GLU A 445 -15.12 -15.76 -26.63
C GLU A 445 -14.81 -16.05 -28.10
N VAL A 446 -15.28 -17.18 -28.64
CA VAL A 446 -15.20 -17.49 -30.07
C VAL A 446 -15.90 -16.42 -30.91
N LEU A 447 -17.13 -16.06 -30.54
CA LEU A 447 -17.88 -15.00 -31.23
C LEU A 447 -17.16 -13.65 -31.20
N LYS A 448 -16.52 -13.32 -30.07
CA LYS A 448 -15.74 -12.09 -29.92
C LYS A 448 -14.53 -12.08 -30.88
N MET A 449 -13.77 -13.17 -30.94
CA MET A 449 -12.64 -13.29 -31.88
C MET A 449 -13.07 -13.18 -33.35
N PHE A 450 -14.20 -13.79 -33.74
CA PHE A 450 -14.73 -13.65 -35.10
C PHE A 450 -15.11 -12.20 -35.41
N ARG A 451 -15.74 -11.51 -34.46
CA ARG A 451 -16.09 -10.09 -34.59
C ARG A 451 -14.85 -9.22 -34.75
N ASP A 452 -13.84 -9.41 -33.90
CA ASP A 452 -12.60 -8.62 -33.93
C ASP A 452 -11.82 -8.85 -35.23
N LYS A 453 -11.78 -10.09 -35.74
CA LYS A 453 -11.18 -10.42 -37.04
C LYS A 453 -11.94 -9.76 -38.20
N ASN A 454 -13.27 -9.80 -38.20
CA ASN A 454 -14.07 -9.12 -39.22
C ASN A 454 -13.88 -7.60 -39.18
N GLN A 455 -13.77 -7.01 -37.99
CA GLN A 455 -13.56 -5.58 -37.81
C GLN A 455 -12.16 -5.14 -38.28
N ARG A 456 -11.12 -5.96 -38.04
CA ARG A 456 -9.77 -5.75 -38.62
C ARG A 456 -9.79 -5.81 -40.15
N GLN A 457 -10.44 -6.82 -40.73
CA GLN A 457 -10.59 -6.92 -42.19
C GLN A 457 -11.33 -5.72 -42.79
N LEU A 458 -12.40 -5.25 -42.14
CA LEU A 458 -13.11 -4.03 -42.55
C LEU A 458 -12.22 -2.79 -42.45
N SER A 459 -11.41 -2.65 -41.40
CA SER A 459 -10.47 -1.52 -41.25
C SER A 459 -9.31 -1.56 -42.24
N GLU A 460 -8.81 -2.74 -42.59
CA GLU A 460 -7.78 -2.93 -43.62
C GLU A 460 -8.33 -2.62 -45.01
N GLN A 461 -9.58 -3.01 -45.29
CA GLN A 461 -10.28 -2.64 -46.53
C GLN A 461 -10.53 -1.13 -46.61
N GLN A 462 -10.92 -0.49 -45.50
CA GLN A 462 -11.11 0.96 -45.45
C GLN A 462 -9.79 1.71 -45.68
N ASN A 463 -8.71 1.32 -44.98
CA ASN A 463 -7.39 1.91 -45.16
C ASN A 463 -6.82 1.66 -46.56
N SER A 464 -7.11 0.51 -47.17
CA SER A 464 -6.77 0.22 -48.57
C SER A 464 -7.58 1.08 -49.54
N PHE A 465 -8.86 1.36 -49.25
CA PHE A 465 -9.70 2.26 -50.05
C PHE A 465 -9.21 3.71 -49.96
N ASP A 466 -8.81 4.16 -48.77
CA ASP A 466 -8.28 5.50 -48.55
C ASP A 466 -6.89 5.67 -49.22
N ALA A 467 -6.03 4.65 -49.16
CA ALA A 467 -4.74 4.65 -49.86
C ALA A 467 -4.88 4.68 -51.40
N VAL A 468 -5.89 3.99 -51.95
CA VAL A 468 -6.21 4.03 -53.40
C VAL A 468 -6.85 5.36 -53.80
N SER A 469 -7.61 6.00 -52.92
CA SER A 469 -8.22 7.32 -53.16
C SER A 469 -7.19 8.45 -53.17
N ILE A 470 -6.10 8.35 -52.39
CA ILE A 470 -4.98 9.30 -52.42
C ILE A 470 -4.08 9.10 -53.65
N GLY A 471 -4.01 7.87 -54.20
CA GLY A 471 -3.24 7.56 -55.41
C GLY A 471 -3.90 7.98 -56.74
N SER A 472 -5.18 8.35 -56.73
CA SER A 472 -5.97 8.68 -57.94
C SER A 472 -6.16 10.19 -58.18
N SER A 473 -5.63 11.06 -57.31
CA SER A 473 -5.74 12.53 -57.44
C SER A 473 -4.50 13.23 -58.00
N SER A 474 -3.61 12.52 -58.71
CA SER A 474 -2.36 13.09 -59.25
C SER A 474 -2.18 12.81 -60.74
N VAL A 475 -3.06 13.34 -61.58
CA VAL A 475 -2.78 13.55 -63.02
C VAL A 475 -3.38 14.90 -63.41
N ASP A 476 -2.62 15.98 -63.21
CA ASP A 476 -2.95 17.30 -63.76
C ASP A 476 -2.08 17.57 -65.00
N TRP A 477 -2.75 17.66 -66.14
CA TRP A 477 -2.23 18.07 -67.43
C TRP A 477 -1.96 19.58 -67.42
N SER A 478 -0.74 20.00 -67.74
CA SER A 478 -0.40 21.42 -67.99
C SER A 478 -0.29 21.71 -69.49
N PRO A 479 -0.96 22.73 -70.04
CA PRO A 479 -0.58 23.33 -71.31
C PRO A 479 0.12 24.69 -71.12
N SER A 480 0.96 25.00 -72.09
CA SER A 480 2.00 26.01 -72.16
C SER A 480 1.55 27.43 -72.55
N ASP A 481 2.32 28.41 -72.05
CA ASP A 481 2.70 29.73 -72.59
C ASP A 481 1.64 30.83 -72.84
N THR A 482 1.75 31.97 -72.14
CA THR A 482 2.38 33.20 -72.68
C THR A 482 2.43 34.36 -71.65
N GLU A 483 3.60 34.99 -71.56
CA GLU A 483 3.97 36.26 -70.90
C GLU A 483 3.35 37.52 -71.61
N PRO A 484 3.55 38.83 -71.24
CA PRO A 484 4.67 39.43 -70.49
C PRO A 484 4.42 40.67 -69.57
N HIS A 485 5.52 41.13 -68.93
CA HIS A 485 5.94 42.52 -68.59
C HIS A 485 5.69 43.14 -67.19
N SER A 486 6.77 43.30 -66.40
CA SER A 486 7.56 44.57 -66.26
C SER A 486 8.07 44.87 -64.82
N ARG A 487 9.42 44.88 -64.66
CA ARG A 487 10.31 45.80 -63.87
C ARG A 487 9.97 46.03 -62.37
N ARG A 488 10.90 46.00 -61.40
CA ARG A 488 12.24 46.63 -61.33
C ARG A 488 12.94 46.27 -59.99
N ASN A 489 14.27 46.41 -59.99
CA ASN A 489 15.20 46.73 -58.90
C ASN A 489 15.74 45.65 -57.94
N THR A 490 16.93 45.17 -58.32
CA THR A 490 18.19 45.13 -57.54
C THR A 490 18.22 45.82 -56.16
N VAL A 491 18.86 45.18 -55.16
CA VAL A 491 20.16 45.58 -54.57
C VAL A 491 20.52 44.76 -53.29
N LEU A 492 21.70 44.12 -53.35
CA LEU A 492 22.77 43.90 -52.35
C LEU A 492 22.55 43.30 -50.93
N SER A 493 23.26 42.18 -50.74
CA SER A 493 24.30 41.87 -49.72
C SER A 493 23.98 41.78 -48.22
N GLY A 494 24.50 40.71 -47.62
CA GLY A 494 25.34 40.85 -46.43
C GLY A 494 25.08 39.86 -45.28
N GLN A 495 25.99 38.88 -45.19
CA GLN A 495 26.32 37.98 -44.06
C GLN A 495 25.37 36.83 -43.71
#